data_AF-A0A8T3Y4P8-F1
#
_entry.id   AF-A0A8T3Y4P8-F1
#
_cell.length_a   1.000
_cell.length_b   1.000
_cell.length_c   1.000
_cell.angle_alpha   90.00
_cell.angle_beta   90.00
_cell.angle_gamma   90.00
#
_symmetry.space_group_name_H-M   'P 1'
#
loop_
_entity.id
_entity.type
_entity.pdbx_description
1 polymer ?
#
loop_
_entity_poly.entity_id
_entity_poly.type
_entity_poly.pdbx_seq_one_letter_code
_entity_poly.pdbx_strand_id
1 'polypeptide(L)'
;MPEMLTDSEVIKVKDHLDNCQRPFIFFHDDPDGLASFLLFYRYKGEGRGYPLKAFPRLTAEHAAKVHEYGADKVFVLDIALADQEFFDALGVPCIWIDHHSPQERTKVEYYNPRKRDNLNIPTPNGCYQVVQQDLWIATLGSIGDWYLPPLAKEFHAHYPDLLAEDVPSVEEALFNSPVSKLIKLLSFVLKGPTNEVMQAVKILTRIESPYEILREETPRAKWLMKKYHTINQIYEKLMKKAEKSVTKDPLIVFTYTDDTLSLTKDLANELLYKYNDKIIVLGREKSGEVRCSLRSGKNTILLPLVQRALIGVQGYGGGHEHAVGAGIKKEDFQLFLDNLRRELQAQR
;
A
#
# COMPACT_ATOMS: atom_id res chain seq x y z
N MET A 1 -12.01 19.04 -9.80
CA MET A 1 -11.84 17.58 -10.02
C MET A 1 -12.11 16.90 -8.69
N PRO A 2 -12.40 15.58 -8.60
CA PRO A 2 -12.52 14.95 -7.29
C PRO A 2 -11.19 15.11 -6.53
N GLU A 3 -11.29 15.55 -5.27
CA GLU A 3 -10.16 15.94 -4.42
C GLU A 3 -10.19 15.14 -3.12
N MET A 4 -9.01 14.77 -2.63
CA MET A 4 -8.90 14.02 -1.38
C MET A 4 -9.23 14.91 -0.17
N LEU A 5 -8.67 16.11 -0.15
CA LEU A 5 -8.94 17.14 0.86
C LEU A 5 -9.59 18.35 0.18
N THR A 6 -10.61 18.94 0.81
CA THR A 6 -11.10 20.27 0.43
C THR A 6 -10.05 21.34 0.72
N ASP A 7 -10.17 22.50 0.09
CA ASP A 7 -9.35 23.67 0.40
C ASP A 7 -9.28 24.00 1.89
N SER A 8 -10.41 23.88 2.60
CA SER A 8 -10.46 24.15 4.05
C SER A 8 -9.68 23.12 4.88
N GLU A 9 -9.69 21.86 4.46
CA GLU A 9 -8.96 20.77 5.09
C GLU A 9 -7.46 20.88 4.77
N VAL A 10 -7.11 21.23 3.53
CA VAL A 10 -5.74 21.52 3.10
C VAL A 10 -5.13 22.61 3.97
N ILE A 11 -5.83 23.73 4.19
CA ILE A 11 -5.36 24.84 5.03
C ILE A 11 -5.11 24.37 6.46
N LYS A 12 -6.03 23.60 7.06
CA LYS A 12 -5.89 23.10 8.43
C LYS A 12 -4.73 22.12 8.58
N VAL A 13 -4.64 21.13 7.69
CA VAL A 13 -3.57 20.13 7.72
C VAL A 13 -2.22 20.82 7.51
N LYS A 14 -2.15 21.80 6.61
CA LYS A 14 -0.96 22.61 6.40
C LYS A 14 -0.56 23.39 7.65
N ASP A 15 -1.52 24.05 8.31
CA ASP A 15 -1.28 24.76 9.57
C ASP A 15 -0.71 23.82 10.65
N HIS A 16 -1.26 22.61 10.79
CA HIS A 16 -0.72 21.61 11.69
C HIS A 16 0.73 21.22 11.35
N LEU A 17 1.04 21.01 10.07
CA LEU A 17 2.37 20.61 9.62
C LEU A 17 3.39 21.74 9.79
N ASP A 18 3.01 22.98 9.48
CA ASP A 18 3.86 24.17 9.62
C ASP A 18 4.17 24.45 11.10
N ASN A 19 3.16 24.35 11.97
CA ASN A 19 3.25 24.67 13.40
C ASN A 19 3.55 23.47 14.32
N CYS A 20 4.21 22.42 13.83
CA CYS A 20 4.82 21.39 14.69
C CYS A 20 6.35 21.51 14.68
N GLN A 21 7.02 20.92 15.65
CA GLN A 21 8.49 20.88 15.73
C GLN A 21 9.02 19.45 15.73
N ARG A 22 8.26 18.50 16.28
CA ARG A 22 8.68 17.11 16.45
C ARG A 22 7.54 16.18 16.03
N PRO A 23 7.09 16.22 14.76
CA PRO A 23 6.01 15.37 14.32
C PRO A 23 6.42 13.90 14.35
N PHE A 24 5.50 13.05 14.82
CA PHE A 24 5.60 11.61 14.68
C PHE A 24 4.60 11.14 13.62
N ILE A 25 5.09 10.51 12.56
CA ILE A 25 4.30 10.15 11.39
C ILE A 25 4.20 8.64 11.31
N PHE A 26 3.01 8.10 11.61
CA PHE A 26 2.66 6.72 11.31
C PHE A 26 2.22 6.61 9.86
N PHE A 27 2.67 5.56 9.17
CA PHE A 27 2.27 5.30 7.79
C PHE A 27 2.23 3.81 7.49
N HIS A 28 1.47 3.40 6.49
CA HIS A 28 1.39 2.01 6.05
C HIS A 28 2.63 1.54 5.27
N ASP A 29 2.96 0.25 5.33
CA ASP A 29 4.14 -0.33 4.70
C ASP A 29 3.94 -0.71 3.22
N ASP A 30 3.32 0.17 2.44
CA ASP A 30 3.19 0.05 0.99
C ASP A 30 3.43 1.38 0.24
N PRO A 31 3.35 1.42 -1.11
CA PRO A 31 3.64 2.62 -1.87
C PRO A 31 2.80 3.85 -1.53
N ASP A 32 1.53 3.71 -1.14
CA ASP A 32 0.70 4.84 -0.73
C ASP A 32 1.26 5.42 0.58
N GLY A 33 1.23 4.65 1.67
CA GLY A 33 1.71 5.11 2.97
C GLY A 33 3.14 5.66 2.93
N LEU A 34 4.05 5.00 2.20
CA LEU A 34 5.41 5.49 2.04
C LEU A 34 5.48 6.83 1.29
N ALA A 35 4.76 6.98 0.17
CA ALA A 35 4.73 8.23 -0.58
C ALA A 35 4.14 9.37 0.26
N SER A 36 3.04 9.10 0.97
CA SER A 36 2.40 10.02 1.91
C SER A 36 3.37 10.49 3.00
N PHE A 37 4.09 9.56 3.63
CA PHE A 37 5.15 9.89 4.59
C PHE A 37 6.26 10.75 3.97
N LEU A 38 6.76 10.38 2.79
CA LEU A 38 7.85 11.10 2.13
C LEU A 38 7.45 12.54 1.81
N LEU A 39 6.23 12.77 1.33
CA LEU A 39 5.71 14.11 1.03
C LEU A 39 5.74 15.02 2.28
N PHE A 40 5.18 14.55 3.40
CA PHE A 40 5.17 15.32 4.64
C PHE A 40 6.55 15.49 5.25
N TYR A 41 7.35 14.42 5.32
CA TYR A 41 8.68 14.48 5.92
C TYR A 41 9.62 15.38 5.12
N ARG A 42 9.60 15.34 3.79
CA ARG A 42 10.48 16.14 2.94
C ARG A 42 10.12 17.62 2.96
N TYR A 43 8.84 17.94 3.06
CA TYR A 43 8.38 19.31 3.27
C TYR A 43 8.82 19.81 4.65
N LYS A 44 8.58 19.02 5.70
CA LYS A 44 8.85 19.44 7.08
C LYS A 44 10.34 19.45 7.42
N GLY A 45 11.13 18.55 6.85
CA GLY A 45 12.57 18.41 7.08
C GLY A 45 12.97 17.79 8.42
N GLU A 46 12.02 17.55 9.33
CA GLU A 46 12.23 17.01 10.66
C GLU A 46 11.06 16.11 11.11
N GLY A 47 11.25 15.39 12.22
CA GLY A 47 10.28 14.43 12.76
C GLY A 47 10.75 12.98 12.71
N ARG A 48 9.83 12.05 13.03
CA ARG A 48 10.09 10.60 13.02
C ARG A 48 8.99 9.86 12.28
N GLY A 49 9.38 9.11 11.25
CA GLY A 49 8.50 8.17 10.56
C GLY A 49 8.46 6.81 11.24
N TYR A 50 7.30 6.17 11.25
CA TYR A 50 7.11 4.79 11.73
C TYR A 50 6.20 4.00 10.78
N PRO A 51 6.75 3.07 9.98
CA PRO A 51 5.96 2.20 9.14
C PRO A 51 5.24 1.13 9.98
N LEU A 52 3.92 1.00 9.80
CA LEU A 52 3.13 -0.11 10.31
C LEU A 52 3.20 -1.28 9.34
N LYS A 53 3.82 -2.37 9.79
CA LYS A 53 3.91 -3.61 9.03
C LYS A 53 2.80 -4.56 9.40
N ALA A 54 2.13 -5.13 8.40
CA ALA A 54 1.14 -6.21 8.50
C ALA A 54 -0.07 -5.92 9.41
N PHE A 55 -1.29 -6.12 8.88
CA PHE A 55 -2.57 -5.75 9.54
C PHE A 55 -2.48 -4.35 10.19
N PRO A 56 -2.45 -3.27 9.39
CA PRO A 56 -2.09 -1.93 9.83
C PRO A 56 -3.15 -1.37 10.77
N ARG A 57 -2.95 -1.65 12.06
CA ARG A 57 -3.83 -1.24 13.15
C ARG A 57 -3.01 -0.51 14.21
N LEU A 58 -3.37 0.73 14.49
CA LEU A 58 -2.85 1.47 15.62
C LEU A 58 -3.55 1.04 16.91
N THR A 59 -2.76 0.83 17.94
CA THR A 59 -3.17 0.36 19.28
C THR A 59 -2.49 1.22 20.34
N ALA A 60 -2.89 1.11 21.61
CA ALA A 60 -2.28 1.85 22.71
C ALA A 60 -0.74 1.68 22.81
N GLU A 61 -0.19 0.53 22.41
CA GLU A 61 1.26 0.29 22.38
C GLU A 61 2.00 1.23 21.43
N HIS A 62 1.34 1.68 20.36
CA HIS A 62 1.92 2.61 19.41
C HIS A 62 2.05 4.02 20.00
N ALA A 63 1.14 4.42 20.91
CA ALA A 63 1.22 5.70 21.59
C ALA A 63 2.48 5.80 22.47
N ALA A 64 2.95 4.69 23.05
CA ALA A 64 4.20 4.67 23.82
C ALA A 64 5.42 5.14 22.99
N LYS A 65 5.46 4.83 21.68
CA LYS A 65 6.54 5.27 20.78
C LYS A 65 6.50 6.78 20.52
N VAL A 66 5.30 7.37 20.52
CA VAL A 66 5.10 8.82 20.40
C VAL A 66 5.67 9.52 21.63
N HIS A 67 5.36 9.01 22.82
CA HIS A 67 5.88 9.53 24.10
C HIS A 67 7.39 9.38 24.23
N GLU A 68 7.93 8.21 23.88
CA GLU A 68 9.38 7.94 23.88
C GLU A 68 10.13 8.92 22.97
N TYR A 69 9.56 9.22 21.80
CA TYR A 69 10.13 10.21 20.90
C TYR A 69 9.93 11.65 21.39
N GLY A 70 9.01 11.91 22.31
CA GLY A 70 8.64 13.26 22.76
C GLY A 70 8.02 14.09 21.63
N ALA A 71 7.11 13.48 20.87
CA ALA A 71 6.42 14.18 19.79
C ALA A 71 5.52 15.31 20.33
N ASP A 72 5.37 16.38 19.56
CA ASP A 72 4.40 17.45 19.83
C ASP A 72 3.14 17.34 18.96
N LYS A 73 3.21 16.51 17.91
CA LYS A 73 2.12 16.26 16.98
C LYS A 73 2.22 14.88 16.36
N VAL A 74 1.08 14.28 16.07
CA VAL A 74 0.99 12.98 15.40
C VAL A 74 0.27 13.12 14.06
N PHE A 75 0.86 12.52 13.03
CA PHE A 75 0.20 12.29 11.75
C PHE A 75 0.03 10.79 11.54
N VAL A 76 -1.17 10.39 11.12
CA VAL A 76 -1.50 9.02 10.72
C VAL A 76 -1.87 9.07 9.24
N LEU A 77 -1.09 8.40 8.40
CA LEU A 77 -1.24 8.45 6.94
C LEU A 77 -1.49 7.05 6.39
N ASP A 78 -2.56 6.89 5.61
CA ASP A 78 -2.88 5.63 4.91
C ASP A 78 -3.04 4.41 5.84
N ILE A 79 -3.50 4.62 7.07
CA ILE A 79 -3.70 3.52 8.02
C ILE A 79 -5.18 3.26 8.18
N ALA A 80 -5.60 2.08 7.75
CA ALA A 80 -7.00 1.68 7.69
C ALA A 80 -7.66 1.51 9.06
N LEU A 81 -6.92 1.17 10.12
CA LEU A 81 -7.48 0.85 11.43
C LEU A 81 -6.72 1.56 12.56
N ALA A 82 -7.46 2.19 13.46
CA ALA A 82 -6.89 2.76 14.67
C ALA A 82 -7.89 2.59 15.83
N ASP A 83 -7.40 2.10 16.95
CA ASP A 83 -8.19 1.90 18.16
C ASP A 83 -8.45 3.22 18.88
N GLN A 84 -9.59 3.35 19.56
CA GLN A 84 -9.88 4.57 20.32
C GLN A 84 -8.85 4.77 21.44
N GLU A 85 -8.37 3.67 22.03
CA GLU A 85 -7.34 3.63 23.06
C GLU A 85 -5.99 4.19 22.58
N PHE A 86 -5.70 4.13 21.27
CA PHE A 86 -4.52 4.79 20.71
C PHE A 86 -4.64 6.31 20.84
N PHE A 87 -5.74 6.91 20.36
CA PHE A 87 -5.96 8.36 20.41
C PHE A 87 -6.06 8.88 21.85
N ASP A 88 -6.72 8.11 22.73
CA ASP A 88 -6.83 8.46 24.14
C ASP A 88 -5.47 8.52 24.85
N ALA A 89 -4.53 7.67 24.43
CA ALA A 89 -3.20 7.58 24.99
C ALA A 89 -2.20 8.59 24.42
N LEU A 90 -2.47 9.28 23.31
CA LEU A 90 -1.48 10.13 22.62
C LEU A 90 -1.03 11.34 23.44
N GLY A 91 -1.95 12.00 24.16
CA GLY A 91 -1.66 13.22 24.92
C GLY A 91 -1.25 14.44 24.08
N VAL A 92 -1.22 14.34 22.75
CA VAL A 92 -0.87 15.40 21.80
C VAL A 92 -1.84 15.41 20.61
N PRO A 93 -1.99 16.52 19.88
CA PRO A 93 -2.87 16.59 18.72
C PRO A 93 -2.54 15.54 17.66
N CYS A 94 -3.58 14.94 17.08
CA CYS A 94 -3.47 13.90 16.07
C CYS A 94 -4.27 14.26 14.82
N ILE A 95 -3.62 14.18 13.67
CA ILE A 95 -4.21 14.37 12.35
C ILE A 95 -4.17 13.02 11.65
N TRP A 96 -5.31 12.55 11.17
CA TRP A 96 -5.40 11.29 10.43
C TRP A 96 -5.94 11.55 9.03
N ILE A 97 -5.16 11.18 8.02
CA ILE A 97 -5.50 11.30 6.60
C ILE A 97 -5.54 9.89 6.02
N ASP A 98 -6.68 9.50 5.47
CA ASP A 98 -6.93 8.13 5.01
C ASP A 98 -8.02 8.09 3.94
N HIS A 99 -8.11 6.97 3.23
CA HIS A 99 -9.11 6.71 2.19
C HIS A 99 -9.80 5.35 2.34
N HIS A 100 -9.45 4.58 3.38
CA HIS A 100 -10.15 3.34 3.71
C HIS A 100 -11.56 3.60 4.25
N SER A 101 -12.28 2.53 4.62
CA SER A 101 -13.63 2.66 5.17
C SER A 101 -13.61 3.50 6.45
N PRO A 102 -14.39 4.61 6.51
CA PRO A 102 -14.30 5.54 7.62
C PRO A 102 -14.58 4.90 8.99
N GLN A 103 -13.85 5.36 10.00
CA GLN A 103 -14.12 5.08 11.41
C GLN A 103 -14.58 6.32 12.16
N GLU A 104 -15.46 6.11 13.13
CA GLU A 104 -15.83 7.12 14.11
C GLU A 104 -14.89 7.03 15.31
N ARG A 105 -14.12 8.10 15.53
CA ARG A 105 -13.12 8.24 16.59
C ARG A 105 -13.16 9.65 17.16
N THR A 106 -12.77 9.79 18.41
CA THR A 106 -12.66 11.08 19.10
C THR A 106 -11.20 11.40 19.41
N LYS A 107 -10.90 12.68 19.69
CA LYS A 107 -9.54 13.22 19.92
C LYS A 107 -8.60 13.09 18.71
N VAL A 108 -9.17 13.13 17.51
CA VAL A 108 -8.44 13.12 16.25
C VAL A 108 -9.15 14.01 15.24
N GLU A 109 -8.38 14.76 14.47
CA GLU A 109 -8.86 15.42 13.26
C GLU A 109 -8.75 14.43 12.11
N TYR A 110 -9.88 13.85 11.72
CA TYR A 110 -9.92 12.77 10.74
C TYR A 110 -10.44 13.25 9.39
N TYR A 111 -9.55 13.23 8.40
CA TYR A 111 -9.79 13.65 7.03
C TYR A 111 -9.84 12.40 6.14
N ASN A 112 -11.04 12.11 5.63
CA ASN A 112 -11.26 10.98 4.74
C ASN A 112 -12.32 11.34 3.68
N PRO A 113 -11.98 11.35 2.38
CA PRO A 113 -12.90 11.78 1.32
C PRO A 113 -14.14 10.88 1.21
N ARG A 114 -14.11 9.66 1.77
CA ARG A 114 -15.27 8.77 1.80
C ARG A 114 -16.36 9.21 2.77
N LYS A 115 -16.03 10.05 3.77
CA LYS A 115 -17.02 10.65 4.68
C LYS A 115 -17.92 11.67 3.97
N ARG A 116 -17.42 12.31 2.91
CA ARG A 116 -18.14 13.35 2.17
C ARG A 116 -18.85 12.78 0.93
N ASP A 117 -18.08 12.11 0.07
CA ASP A 117 -18.52 11.78 -1.29
C ASP A 117 -18.31 10.29 -1.65
N ASN A 118 -17.98 9.43 -0.66
CA ASN A 118 -17.56 8.04 -0.87
C ASN A 118 -16.43 7.87 -1.91
N LEU A 119 -15.57 8.88 -2.07
CA LEU A 119 -14.46 8.88 -3.04
C LEU A 119 -13.28 8.08 -2.50
N ASN A 120 -12.73 7.17 -3.30
CA ASN A 120 -11.56 6.37 -2.96
C ASN A 120 -10.29 6.96 -3.61
N ILE A 121 -9.79 8.08 -3.08
CA ILE A 121 -8.60 8.78 -3.59
C ILE A 121 -7.42 8.50 -2.64
N PRO A 122 -6.29 7.96 -3.12
CA PRO A 122 -5.14 7.60 -2.27
C PRO A 122 -4.53 8.77 -1.51
N THR A 123 -3.99 8.46 -0.33
CA THR A 123 -3.38 9.41 0.63
C THR A 123 -2.29 10.34 0.07
N PRO A 124 -1.48 9.98 -0.96
CA PRO A 124 -0.43 10.86 -1.44
C PRO A 124 -1.03 12.05 -2.20
N ASN A 125 -2.27 11.96 -2.71
CA ASN A 125 -2.96 13.09 -3.33
C ASN A 125 -3.26 14.16 -2.29
N GLY A 126 -3.85 13.79 -1.15
CA GLY A 126 -4.12 14.72 -0.05
C GLY A 126 -2.83 15.32 0.51
N CYS A 127 -1.78 14.50 0.66
CA CYS A 127 -0.48 15.00 1.11
C CYS A 127 0.12 15.99 0.11
N TYR A 128 0.03 15.72 -1.19
CA TYR A 128 0.47 16.64 -2.24
C TYR A 128 -0.35 17.93 -2.27
N GLN A 129 -1.67 17.85 -2.07
CA GLN A 129 -2.52 19.05 -1.97
C GLN A 129 -2.00 20.02 -0.88
N VAL A 130 -1.51 19.49 0.24
CA VAL A 130 -0.97 20.24 1.38
C VAL A 130 0.42 20.82 1.11
N VAL A 131 1.34 20.03 0.54
CA VAL A 131 2.76 20.41 0.44
C VAL A 131 3.15 20.98 -0.92
N GLN A 132 2.42 20.66 -1.99
CA GLN A 132 2.65 21.10 -3.38
C GLN A 132 4.11 20.93 -3.83
N GLN A 133 4.78 19.86 -3.39
CA GLN A 133 6.14 19.49 -3.75
C GLN A 133 6.25 18.00 -4.04
N ASP A 134 7.34 17.61 -4.71
CA ASP A 134 7.64 16.20 -5.03
C ASP A 134 6.52 15.49 -5.81
N LEU A 135 6.07 16.12 -6.90
CA LEU A 135 5.03 15.61 -7.82
C LEU A 135 5.24 14.13 -8.18
N TRP A 136 6.48 13.71 -8.41
CA TRP A 136 6.80 12.32 -8.74
C TRP A 136 6.46 11.35 -7.61
N ILE A 137 6.68 11.72 -6.34
CA ILE A 137 6.34 10.86 -5.18
C ILE A 137 4.83 10.68 -5.09
N ALA A 138 4.07 11.77 -5.21
CA ALA A 138 2.61 11.73 -5.18
C ALA A 138 2.03 10.87 -6.33
N THR A 139 2.59 11.01 -7.53
CA THR A 139 2.18 10.24 -8.71
C THR A 139 2.43 8.75 -8.52
N LEU A 140 3.66 8.37 -8.13
CA LEU A 140 4.02 6.97 -7.96
C LEU A 140 3.25 6.30 -6.83
N GLY A 141 3.05 6.99 -5.70
CA GLY A 141 2.26 6.48 -4.58
C GLY A 141 0.82 6.20 -4.99
N SER A 142 0.20 7.15 -5.70
CA SER A 142 -1.18 7.02 -6.21
C SER A 142 -1.34 5.86 -7.18
N ILE A 143 -0.45 5.77 -8.18
CA ILE A 143 -0.48 4.67 -9.16
C ILE A 143 -0.22 3.34 -8.45
N GLY A 144 0.68 3.32 -7.46
CA GLY A 144 0.96 2.16 -6.61
C GLY A 144 -0.26 1.62 -5.86
N ASP A 145 -1.25 2.48 -5.59
CA ASP A 145 -2.55 2.11 -5.03
C ASP A 145 -3.67 2.05 -6.08
N TRP A 146 -3.32 1.69 -7.32
CA TRP A 146 -4.30 1.45 -8.39
C TRP A 146 -5.19 2.65 -8.70
N TYR A 147 -4.68 3.87 -8.50
CA TYR A 147 -5.33 5.10 -8.90
C TYR A 147 -4.45 5.90 -9.87
N LEU A 148 -4.98 6.24 -11.04
CA LEU A 148 -4.33 7.18 -11.96
C LEU A 148 -4.78 8.61 -11.60
N PRO A 149 -3.94 9.42 -10.92
CA PRO A 149 -4.41 10.67 -10.37
C PRO A 149 -4.47 11.78 -11.44
N PRO A 150 -5.28 12.84 -11.25
CA PRO A 150 -5.31 13.97 -12.17
C PRO A 150 -3.94 14.63 -12.40
N LEU A 151 -3.06 14.61 -11.38
CA LEU A 151 -1.69 15.10 -11.46
C LEU A 151 -0.79 14.27 -12.41
N ALA A 152 -1.25 13.12 -12.92
CA ALA A 152 -0.52 12.32 -13.91
C ALA A 152 -0.25 13.11 -15.21
N LYS A 153 -1.13 14.05 -15.57
CA LYS A 153 -0.91 14.93 -16.73
C LYS A 153 0.26 15.89 -16.50
N GLU A 154 0.31 16.50 -15.33
CA GLU A 154 1.44 17.35 -14.92
C GLU A 154 2.72 16.52 -14.83
N PHE A 155 2.63 15.31 -14.26
CA PHE A 155 3.76 14.38 -14.19
C PHE A 155 4.30 14.03 -15.58
N HIS A 156 3.43 13.72 -16.55
CA HIS A 156 3.83 13.49 -17.94
C HIS A 156 4.57 14.70 -18.53
N ALA A 157 4.05 15.92 -18.31
CA ALA A 157 4.70 17.13 -18.82
C ALA A 157 6.14 17.30 -18.28
N HIS A 158 6.40 16.89 -17.03
CA HIS A 158 7.72 16.95 -16.40
C HIS A 158 8.59 15.72 -16.70
N TYR A 159 7.99 14.55 -16.90
CA TYR A 159 8.66 13.25 -17.03
C TYR A 159 8.06 12.41 -18.18
N PRO A 160 8.09 12.90 -19.44
CA PRO A 160 7.35 12.30 -20.55
C PRO A 160 7.87 10.91 -20.95
N ASP A 161 9.13 10.61 -20.62
CA ASP A 161 9.74 9.28 -20.81
C ASP A 161 9.33 8.27 -19.72
N LEU A 162 8.77 8.73 -18.60
CA LEU A 162 8.36 7.85 -17.51
C LEU A 162 6.91 7.40 -17.60
N LEU A 163 6.02 8.28 -18.05
CA LEU A 163 4.58 8.00 -18.22
C LEU A 163 4.08 8.68 -19.48
N ALA A 164 3.36 7.95 -20.33
CA ALA A 164 2.73 8.50 -21.53
C ALA A 164 1.52 9.39 -21.19
N GLU A 165 1.23 10.39 -22.03
CA GLU A 165 0.09 11.30 -21.84
C GLU A 165 -1.26 10.55 -21.88
N ASP A 166 -1.35 9.58 -22.78
CA ASP A 166 -2.55 8.83 -23.13
C ASP A 166 -2.55 7.41 -22.54
N VAL A 167 -1.89 7.22 -21.39
CA VAL A 167 -1.90 5.92 -20.70
C VAL A 167 -3.36 5.47 -20.47
N PRO A 168 -3.78 4.33 -21.04
CA PRO A 168 -5.21 4.03 -21.19
C PRO A 168 -5.84 3.59 -19.87
N SER A 169 -5.04 3.12 -18.92
CA SER A 169 -5.49 2.73 -17.59
C SER A 169 -4.37 2.77 -16.56
N VAL A 170 -4.73 2.71 -15.28
CA VAL A 170 -3.76 2.63 -14.18
C VAL A 170 -2.97 1.31 -14.21
N GLU A 171 -3.58 0.22 -14.68
CA GLU A 171 -2.93 -1.06 -14.82
C GLU A 171 -1.81 -1.02 -15.87
N GLU A 172 -2.03 -0.35 -17.00
CA GLU A 172 -0.96 -0.11 -17.99
C GLU A 172 0.17 0.73 -17.41
N ALA A 173 -0.15 1.77 -16.63
CA ALA A 173 0.87 2.53 -15.92
C ALA A 173 1.66 1.64 -14.93
N LEU A 174 0.97 0.81 -14.17
CA LEU A 174 1.55 -0.05 -13.13
C LEU A 174 2.48 -1.14 -13.68
N PHE A 175 2.17 -1.74 -14.83
CA PHE A 175 2.83 -2.95 -15.29
C PHE A 175 3.60 -2.79 -16.61
N ASN A 176 3.23 -1.84 -17.47
CA ASN A 176 3.79 -1.71 -18.82
C ASN A 176 4.47 -0.36 -19.11
N SER A 177 4.65 0.49 -18.10
CA SER A 177 5.35 1.78 -18.26
C SER A 177 6.66 1.82 -17.47
N PRO A 178 7.57 2.76 -17.76
CA PRO A 178 8.80 2.93 -16.97
C PRO A 178 8.56 3.29 -15.50
N VAL A 179 7.43 3.93 -15.12
CA VAL A 179 7.11 4.15 -13.70
C VAL A 179 6.91 2.85 -12.91
N SER A 180 6.56 1.74 -13.58
CA SER A 180 6.39 0.42 -12.94
C SER A 180 7.62 0.01 -12.11
N LYS A 181 8.83 0.28 -12.62
CA LYS A 181 10.09 -0.03 -11.95
C LYS A 181 10.26 0.76 -10.65
N LEU A 182 9.88 2.03 -10.66
CA LEU A 182 9.92 2.90 -9.47
C LEU A 182 8.88 2.48 -8.44
N ILE A 183 7.66 2.13 -8.86
CA ILE A 183 6.60 1.65 -7.97
C ILE A 183 6.99 0.31 -7.34
N LYS A 184 7.52 -0.63 -8.13
CA LYS A 184 8.07 -1.90 -7.61
C LYS A 184 9.22 -1.63 -6.63
N LEU A 185 10.09 -0.64 -6.89
CA LEU A 185 11.12 -0.23 -5.94
C LEU A 185 10.51 0.27 -4.62
N LEU A 186 9.51 1.16 -4.65
CA LEU A 186 8.83 1.65 -3.43
C LEU A 186 8.21 0.49 -2.63
N SER A 187 7.58 -0.48 -3.29
CA SER A 187 7.07 -1.69 -2.62
C SER A 187 8.21 -2.54 -2.04
N PHE A 188 9.27 -2.80 -2.81
CA PHE A 188 10.34 -3.73 -2.44
C PHE A 188 11.22 -3.22 -1.30
N VAL A 189 11.44 -1.91 -1.21
CA VAL A 189 12.25 -1.33 -0.13
C VAL A 189 11.59 -1.46 1.24
N LEU A 190 10.27 -1.65 1.28
CA LEU A 190 9.48 -1.88 2.49
C LEU A 190 9.51 -3.34 2.95
N LYS A 191 10.14 -4.24 2.18
CA LYS A 191 10.23 -5.66 2.52
C LYS A 191 11.49 -5.98 3.33
N GLY A 192 11.35 -6.96 4.22
CA GLY A 192 12.43 -7.51 5.05
C GLY A 192 12.49 -6.93 6.47
N PRO A 193 13.64 -7.06 7.16
CA PRO A 193 13.85 -6.57 8.51
C PRO A 193 13.57 -5.07 8.67
N THR A 194 13.06 -4.65 9.83
CA THR A 194 12.65 -3.25 10.06
C THR A 194 13.81 -2.25 9.98
N ASN A 195 15.01 -2.62 10.43
CA ASN A 195 16.20 -1.77 10.30
C ASN A 195 16.56 -1.48 8.83
N GLU A 196 16.49 -2.47 7.94
CA GLU A 196 16.74 -2.27 6.50
C GLU A 196 15.65 -1.41 5.85
N VAL A 197 14.39 -1.63 6.22
CA VAL A 197 13.26 -0.81 5.75
C VAL A 197 13.48 0.64 6.15
N MET A 198 13.79 0.90 7.43
CA MET A 198 14.05 2.26 7.91
C MET A 198 15.28 2.89 7.24
N GLN A 199 16.31 2.10 6.91
CA GLN A 199 17.46 2.58 6.14
C GLN A 199 17.05 3.03 4.73
N ALA A 200 16.23 2.24 4.04
CA ALA A 200 15.74 2.58 2.71
C ALA A 200 14.83 3.82 2.73
N VAL A 201 13.89 3.88 3.68
CA VAL A 201 13.03 5.04 3.90
C VAL A 201 13.86 6.30 4.14
N LYS A 202 14.86 6.24 5.03
CA LYS A 202 15.78 7.35 5.29
C LYS A 202 16.54 7.78 4.03
N ILE A 203 16.98 6.85 3.19
CA ILE A 203 17.61 7.19 1.92
C ILE A 203 16.63 7.91 1.00
N LEU A 204 15.40 7.40 0.86
CA LEU A 204 14.36 8.00 0.02
C LEU A 204 14.00 9.42 0.44
N THR A 205 14.07 9.77 1.72
CA THR A 205 13.86 11.17 2.17
C THR A 205 14.84 12.15 1.52
N ARG A 206 15.95 11.67 0.95
CA ARG A 206 17.01 12.49 0.36
C ARG A 206 17.10 12.37 -1.16
N ILE A 207 16.39 11.44 -1.80
CA ILE A 207 16.40 11.31 -3.27
C ILE A 207 15.72 12.53 -3.88
N GLU A 208 16.33 13.18 -4.86
CA GLU A 208 15.81 14.44 -5.41
C GLU A 208 14.93 14.23 -6.65
N SER A 209 15.17 13.16 -7.39
CA SER A 209 14.52 12.91 -8.67
C SER A 209 14.33 11.42 -8.92
N PRO A 210 13.27 11.00 -9.64
CA PRO A 210 13.11 9.62 -10.08
C PRO A 210 14.29 9.14 -10.93
N TYR A 211 14.94 10.04 -11.69
CA TYR A 211 16.10 9.69 -12.50
C TYR A 211 17.34 9.36 -11.68
N GLU A 212 17.49 9.96 -10.49
CA GLU A 212 18.60 9.65 -9.59
C GLU A 212 18.63 8.15 -9.27
N ILE A 213 17.44 7.58 -9.01
CA ILE A 213 17.23 6.15 -8.79
C ILE A 213 17.45 5.37 -10.09
N LEU A 214 16.74 5.71 -11.16
CA LEU A 214 16.72 4.92 -12.40
C LEU A 214 18.08 4.83 -13.08
N ARG A 215 18.88 5.90 -13.00
CA ARG A 215 20.23 6.00 -13.58
C ARG A 215 21.32 5.69 -12.57
N GLU A 216 20.96 5.34 -11.34
CA GLU A 216 21.90 4.99 -10.27
C GLU A 216 22.98 6.07 -10.06
N GLU A 217 22.60 7.35 -10.09
CA GLU A 217 23.53 8.49 -10.18
C GLU A 217 24.38 8.65 -8.90
N THR A 218 23.84 8.25 -7.75
CA THR A 218 24.46 8.44 -6.44
C THR A 218 24.68 7.12 -5.69
N PRO A 219 25.57 7.06 -4.68
CA PRO A 219 25.70 5.88 -3.82
C PRO A 219 24.40 5.49 -3.12
N ARG A 220 23.56 6.49 -2.76
CA ARG A 220 22.26 6.27 -2.13
C ARG A 220 21.26 5.63 -3.10
N ALA A 221 21.22 6.08 -4.36
CA ALA A 221 20.44 5.47 -5.42
C ALA A 221 20.90 4.04 -5.74
N LYS A 222 22.21 3.82 -5.89
CA LYS A 222 22.80 2.48 -6.11
C LYS A 222 22.42 1.50 -5.00
N TRP A 223 22.39 1.96 -3.75
CA TRP A 223 21.97 1.13 -2.62
C TRP A 223 20.51 0.68 -2.75
N LEU A 224 19.59 1.62 -3.07
CA LEU A 224 18.18 1.29 -3.30
C LEU A 224 18.03 0.30 -4.46
N MET A 225 18.73 0.54 -5.56
CA MET A 225 18.69 -0.31 -6.75
C MET A 225 19.26 -1.69 -6.50
N LYS A 226 20.30 -1.83 -5.68
CA LYS A 226 20.81 -3.15 -5.23
C LYS A 226 19.73 -3.93 -4.49
N LYS A 227 19.00 -3.29 -3.56
CA LYS A 227 17.89 -3.93 -2.84
C LYS A 227 16.76 -4.32 -3.80
N TYR A 228 16.39 -3.41 -4.71
CA TYR A 228 15.42 -3.68 -5.77
C TYR A 228 15.82 -4.92 -6.59
N HIS A 229 17.02 -4.96 -7.15
CA HIS A 229 17.47 -6.09 -7.99
C HIS A 229 17.45 -7.42 -7.25
N THR A 230 17.86 -7.43 -5.97
CA THR A 230 17.85 -8.64 -5.13
C THR A 230 16.43 -9.19 -4.98
N ILE A 231 15.47 -8.33 -4.64
CA ILE A 231 14.07 -8.74 -4.44
C ILE A 231 13.41 -9.06 -5.80
N ASN A 232 13.71 -8.28 -6.84
CA ASN A 232 13.16 -8.48 -8.18
C ASN A 232 13.57 -9.83 -8.78
N GLN A 233 14.79 -10.31 -8.55
CA GLN A 233 15.20 -11.65 -9.00
C GLN A 233 14.32 -12.75 -8.39
N ILE A 234 13.96 -12.62 -7.11
CA ILE A 234 13.05 -13.56 -6.43
C ILE A 234 11.64 -13.42 -7.00
N TYR A 235 11.16 -12.18 -7.14
CA TYR A 235 9.86 -11.86 -7.73
C TYR A 235 9.70 -12.50 -9.12
N GLU A 236 10.62 -12.27 -10.04
CA GLU A 236 10.59 -12.81 -11.41
C GLU A 236 10.62 -14.34 -11.42
N LYS A 237 11.40 -14.96 -10.51
CA LYS A 237 11.44 -16.41 -10.37
C LYS A 237 10.10 -16.97 -9.88
N LEU A 238 9.45 -16.30 -8.93
CA LEU A 238 8.14 -16.70 -8.43
C LEU A 238 7.05 -16.46 -9.48
N MET A 239 7.07 -15.33 -10.19
CA MET A 239 6.13 -15.03 -11.27
C MET A 239 6.17 -16.11 -12.36
N LYS A 240 7.36 -16.48 -12.84
CA LYS A 240 7.52 -17.56 -13.83
C LYS A 240 6.99 -18.91 -13.35
N LYS A 241 7.04 -19.19 -12.04
CA LYS A 241 6.45 -20.41 -11.46
C LYS A 241 4.94 -20.32 -11.37
N ALA A 242 4.41 -19.15 -10.98
CA ALA A 242 2.98 -18.91 -10.89
C ALA A 242 2.32 -18.96 -12.28
N GLU A 243 2.93 -18.39 -13.32
CA GLU A 243 2.45 -18.49 -14.71
C GLU A 243 2.38 -19.94 -15.21
N LYS A 244 3.31 -20.80 -14.79
CA LYS A 244 3.27 -22.24 -15.12
C LYS A 244 2.14 -22.99 -14.41
N SER A 245 1.56 -22.43 -13.35
CA SER A 245 0.42 -23.02 -12.63
C SER A 245 -0.94 -22.65 -13.25
N VAL A 246 -0.95 -21.77 -14.27
CA VAL A 246 -2.18 -21.34 -14.93
C VAL A 246 -2.79 -22.49 -15.71
N THR A 247 -4.06 -22.78 -15.45
CA THR A 247 -4.83 -23.81 -16.13
C THR A 247 -6.16 -23.26 -16.64
N LYS A 248 -7.04 -24.15 -17.14
CA LYS A 248 -8.41 -23.80 -17.50
C LYS A 248 -9.31 -23.54 -16.27
N ASP A 249 -8.86 -23.90 -15.06
CA ASP A 249 -9.58 -23.59 -13.81
C ASP A 249 -9.85 -22.07 -13.71
N PRO A 250 -11.04 -21.62 -13.28
CA PRO A 250 -11.29 -20.21 -12.97
C PRO A 250 -10.37 -19.64 -11.88
N LEU A 251 -9.74 -20.48 -11.07
CA LEU A 251 -8.76 -20.08 -10.06
C LEU A 251 -7.32 -20.27 -10.60
N ILE A 252 -6.48 -19.26 -10.41
CA ILE A 252 -5.02 -19.41 -10.45
C ILE A 252 -4.54 -19.54 -9.00
N VAL A 253 -4.14 -20.75 -8.61
CA VAL A 253 -3.64 -21.03 -7.27
C VAL A 253 -2.14 -21.27 -7.33
N PHE A 254 -1.38 -20.45 -6.64
CA PHE A 254 0.07 -20.66 -6.50
C PHE A 254 0.51 -20.37 -5.07
N THR A 255 1.20 -21.33 -4.47
CA THR A 255 1.84 -21.16 -3.16
C THR A 255 3.35 -21.19 -3.28
N TYR A 256 4.03 -20.46 -2.39
CA TYR A 256 5.47 -20.56 -2.23
C TYR A 256 5.87 -20.52 -0.75
N THR A 257 7.04 -21.05 -0.45
CA THR A 257 7.66 -21.02 0.88
C THR A 257 8.74 -19.93 0.89
N ASP A 258 8.61 -18.95 1.77
CA ASP A 258 9.68 -18.00 2.08
C ASP A 258 9.45 -17.42 3.48
N ASP A 259 10.42 -17.61 4.36
CA ASP A 259 10.27 -17.23 5.77
C ASP A 259 10.42 -15.71 5.97
N THR A 260 11.02 -15.01 5.01
CA THR A 260 11.51 -13.62 5.19
C THR A 260 10.80 -12.62 4.29
N LEU A 261 10.44 -13.00 3.06
CA LEU A 261 9.97 -12.08 2.03
C LEU A 261 8.50 -12.34 1.71
N SER A 262 7.69 -11.28 1.71
CA SER A 262 6.27 -11.35 1.38
C SER A 262 5.99 -10.63 0.07
N LEU A 263 5.78 -11.42 -0.99
CA LEU A 263 5.48 -10.95 -2.35
C LEU A 263 4.07 -11.35 -2.82
N THR A 264 3.20 -11.85 -1.94
CA THR A 264 1.86 -12.32 -2.34
C THR A 264 1.01 -11.20 -2.96
N LYS A 265 1.01 -9.98 -2.38
CA LYS A 265 0.28 -8.81 -2.92
C LYS A 265 0.83 -8.44 -4.30
N ASP A 266 2.15 -8.31 -4.42
CA ASP A 266 2.83 -7.92 -5.65
C ASP A 266 2.57 -8.91 -6.80
N LEU A 267 2.75 -10.21 -6.54
CA LEU A 267 2.52 -11.29 -7.52
C LEU A 267 1.04 -11.40 -7.90
N ALA A 268 0.12 -11.29 -6.94
CA ALA A 268 -1.31 -11.41 -7.21
C ALA A 268 -1.85 -10.29 -8.08
N ASN A 269 -1.35 -9.08 -7.85
CA ASN A 269 -1.70 -7.89 -8.60
C ASN A 269 -1.26 -8.01 -10.07
N GLU A 270 -0.02 -8.42 -10.34
CA GLU A 270 0.45 -8.59 -11.73
C GLU A 270 -0.20 -9.80 -12.42
N LEU A 271 -0.48 -10.88 -11.69
CA LEU A 271 -1.24 -12.02 -12.25
C LEU A 271 -2.68 -11.63 -12.59
N LEU A 272 -3.34 -10.79 -11.77
CA LEU A 272 -4.67 -10.28 -12.09
C LEU A 272 -4.63 -9.46 -13.38
N TYR A 273 -3.62 -8.62 -13.55
CA TYR A 273 -3.44 -7.84 -14.78
C TYR A 273 -3.31 -8.74 -16.02
N LYS A 274 -2.51 -9.81 -15.92
CA LYS A 274 -2.30 -10.77 -17.02
C LYS A 274 -3.50 -11.68 -17.30
N TYR A 275 -4.30 -11.99 -16.27
CA TYR A 275 -5.39 -12.96 -16.32
C TYR A 275 -6.66 -12.40 -15.65
N ASN A 276 -7.18 -11.30 -16.19
CA ASN A 276 -8.26 -10.51 -15.59
C ASN A 276 -9.62 -11.23 -15.51
N ASP A 277 -9.78 -12.33 -16.23
CA ASP A 277 -10.95 -13.21 -16.26
C ASP A 277 -10.93 -14.26 -15.14
N LYS A 278 -9.81 -14.40 -14.42
CA LYS A 278 -9.59 -15.41 -13.38
C LYS A 278 -9.56 -14.80 -11.98
N ILE A 279 -9.75 -15.67 -10.99
CA ILE A 279 -9.53 -15.34 -9.58
C ILE A 279 -8.14 -15.82 -9.20
N ILE A 280 -7.36 -14.90 -8.67
CA ILE A 280 -6.00 -15.18 -8.29
C ILE A 280 -5.96 -15.52 -6.80
N VAL A 281 -5.30 -16.61 -6.44
CA VAL A 281 -5.04 -17.05 -5.06
C VAL A 281 -3.55 -17.26 -4.90
N LEU A 282 -2.81 -16.22 -4.49
CA LEU A 282 -1.40 -16.33 -4.12
C LEU A 282 -1.24 -16.60 -2.65
N GLY A 283 -0.65 -17.73 -2.28
CA GLY A 283 -0.33 -18.08 -0.91
C GLY A 283 1.17 -18.04 -0.62
N ARG A 284 1.54 -17.58 0.58
CA ARG A 284 2.85 -17.84 1.16
C ARG A 284 2.70 -18.74 2.37
N GLU A 285 3.36 -19.88 2.35
CA GLU A 285 3.40 -20.79 3.48
C GLU A 285 4.37 -20.26 4.54
N LYS A 286 3.87 -20.03 5.75
CA LYS A 286 4.67 -19.56 6.90
C LYS A 286 4.01 -19.98 8.21
N SER A 287 4.78 -20.60 9.10
CA SER A 287 4.34 -20.96 10.46
C SER A 287 3.06 -21.81 10.50
N GLY A 288 2.93 -22.79 9.62
CA GLY A 288 1.76 -23.67 9.54
C GLY A 288 0.53 -23.04 8.88
N GLU A 289 0.63 -21.82 8.34
CA GLU A 289 -0.44 -21.13 7.64
C GLU A 289 -0.05 -20.81 6.20
N VAL A 290 -1.04 -20.80 5.31
CA VAL A 290 -0.96 -20.21 3.99
C VAL A 290 -1.54 -18.80 4.09
N ARG A 291 -0.66 -17.80 4.02
CA ARG A 291 -1.04 -16.38 4.02
C ARG A 291 -1.29 -15.94 2.59
N CYS A 292 -2.55 -15.69 2.27
CA CYS A 292 -3.02 -15.47 0.92
C CYS A 292 -3.26 -13.99 0.61
N SER A 293 -2.98 -13.63 -0.64
CA SER A 293 -3.51 -12.44 -1.29
C SER A 293 -4.38 -12.91 -2.45
N LEU A 294 -5.68 -12.67 -2.34
CA LEU A 294 -6.67 -13.05 -3.34
C LEU A 294 -7.11 -11.81 -4.13
N ARG A 295 -7.25 -11.96 -5.44
CA ARG A 295 -7.60 -10.87 -6.37
C ARG A 295 -8.62 -11.34 -7.40
N SER A 296 -9.51 -10.45 -7.80
CA SER A 296 -10.46 -10.69 -8.89
C SER A 296 -10.63 -9.45 -9.76
N GLY A 297 -11.06 -9.65 -11.00
CA GLY A 297 -11.50 -8.56 -11.86
C GLY A 297 -12.83 -7.96 -11.36
N LYS A 298 -13.21 -6.83 -11.97
CA LYS A 298 -14.42 -6.04 -11.61
C LYS A 298 -15.72 -6.85 -11.68
N ASN A 299 -15.75 -7.92 -12.47
CA ASN A 299 -16.94 -8.77 -12.66
C ASN A 299 -17.21 -9.72 -11.49
N THR A 300 -16.29 -9.83 -10.51
CA THR A 300 -16.44 -10.76 -9.38
C THR A 300 -16.17 -10.06 -8.06
N ILE A 301 -17.19 -9.93 -7.22
CA ILE A 301 -17.09 -9.44 -5.85
C ILE A 301 -16.60 -10.60 -4.96
N LEU A 302 -15.31 -10.59 -4.62
CA LEU A 302 -14.56 -11.66 -3.99
C LEU A 302 -14.75 -11.75 -2.46
N LEU A 303 -14.85 -10.62 -1.76
CA LEU A 303 -14.97 -10.60 -0.30
C LEU A 303 -16.06 -11.55 0.27
N PRO A 304 -17.33 -11.48 -0.17
CA PRO A 304 -18.37 -12.37 0.36
C PRO A 304 -18.14 -13.84 -0.03
N LEU A 305 -17.52 -14.12 -1.19
CA LEU A 305 -17.15 -15.47 -1.60
C LEU A 305 -16.10 -16.06 -0.66
N VAL A 306 -15.07 -15.28 -0.33
CA VAL A 306 -14.03 -15.71 0.62
C VAL A 306 -14.60 -15.92 2.01
N GLN A 307 -15.48 -15.03 2.49
CA GLN A 307 -16.13 -15.19 3.79
C GLN A 307 -16.93 -16.50 3.89
N ARG A 308 -17.67 -16.87 2.83
CA ARG A 308 -18.37 -18.16 2.79
C ARG A 308 -17.43 -19.34 2.63
N ALA A 309 -16.36 -19.19 1.83
CA ALA A 309 -15.36 -20.23 1.67
C ALA A 309 -14.60 -20.57 2.96
N LEU A 310 -14.52 -19.62 3.89
CA LEU A 310 -13.92 -19.79 5.22
C LEU A 310 -14.82 -20.53 6.23
N ILE A 311 -16.10 -20.77 5.93
CA ILE A 311 -16.99 -21.51 6.85
C ILE A 311 -16.47 -22.95 7.00
N GLY A 312 -16.17 -23.34 8.24
CA GLY A 312 -15.61 -24.66 8.56
C GLY A 312 -14.11 -24.81 8.26
N VAL A 313 -13.43 -23.72 7.88
CA VAL A 313 -11.97 -23.65 7.68
C VAL A 313 -11.35 -22.92 8.87
N GLN A 314 -10.28 -23.48 9.44
CA GLN A 314 -9.48 -22.78 10.43
C GLN A 314 -8.65 -21.69 9.74
N GLY A 315 -9.21 -20.48 9.69
CA GLY A 315 -8.58 -19.33 9.08
C GLY A 315 -9.34 -18.04 9.32
N TYR A 316 -8.83 -16.97 8.76
CA TYR A 316 -9.43 -15.65 8.79
C TYR A 316 -9.22 -14.97 7.44
N GLY A 317 -10.07 -14.00 7.11
CA GLY A 317 -9.92 -13.20 5.90
C GLY A 317 -10.70 -11.91 5.94
N GLY A 318 -10.21 -10.90 5.21
CA GLY A 318 -10.79 -9.58 5.13
C GLY A 318 -10.10 -8.72 4.07
N GLY A 319 -10.68 -7.57 3.76
CA GLY A 319 -10.17 -6.66 2.73
C GLY A 319 -11.30 -5.96 1.99
N HIS A 320 -11.07 -5.68 0.71
CA HIS A 320 -12.01 -5.00 -0.18
C HIS A 320 -12.72 -5.98 -1.10
N GLU A 321 -13.75 -5.49 -1.80
CA GLU A 321 -14.60 -6.26 -2.70
C GLU A 321 -13.81 -7.13 -3.68
N HIS A 322 -12.71 -6.63 -4.26
CA HIS A 322 -11.91 -7.35 -5.27
C HIS A 322 -10.50 -7.74 -4.79
N ALA A 323 -10.14 -7.41 -3.54
CA ALA A 323 -8.81 -7.61 -2.99
C ALA A 323 -8.89 -8.05 -1.54
N VAL A 324 -8.70 -9.35 -1.30
CA VAL A 324 -8.89 -9.97 0.01
C VAL A 324 -7.56 -10.55 0.49
N GLY A 325 -7.21 -10.31 1.75
CA GLY A 325 -6.16 -11.03 2.45
C GLY A 325 -6.78 -12.17 3.27
N ALA A 326 -6.11 -13.32 3.34
CA ALA A 326 -6.54 -14.41 4.20
C ALA A 326 -5.35 -15.13 4.85
N GLY A 327 -5.55 -15.69 6.03
CA GLY A 327 -4.61 -16.62 6.67
C GLY A 327 -5.35 -17.92 6.94
N ILE A 328 -4.90 -19.03 6.34
CA ILE A 328 -5.58 -20.32 6.39
C ILE A 328 -4.60 -21.37 6.91
N LYS A 329 -5.01 -22.24 7.84
CA LYS A 329 -4.16 -23.36 8.27
C LYS A 329 -3.83 -24.27 7.09
N LYS A 330 -2.60 -24.76 7.04
CA LYS A 330 -2.10 -25.53 5.89
C LYS A 330 -2.95 -26.79 5.64
N GLU A 331 -3.37 -27.46 6.71
CA GLU A 331 -4.25 -28.62 6.69
C GLU A 331 -5.63 -28.33 6.06
N ASP A 332 -6.17 -27.12 6.24
CA ASP A 332 -7.49 -26.73 5.72
C ASP A 332 -7.43 -25.99 4.39
N PHE A 333 -6.23 -25.75 3.84
CA PHE A 333 -6.08 -24.94 2.64
C PHE A 333 -6.79 -25.56 1.42
N GLN A 334 -6.76 -26.89 1.30
CA GLN A 334 -7.49 -27.57 0.23
C GLN A 334 -9.02 -27.44 0.39
N LEU A 335 -9.53 -27.59 1.62
CA LEU A 335 -10.94 -27.39 1.93
C LEU A 335 -11.41 -25.97 1.57
N PHE A 336 -10.60 -24.97 1.90
CA PHE A 336 -10.86 -23.58 1.50
C PHE A 336 -10.99 -23.41 -0.02
N LEU A 337 -10.06 -23.96 -0.79
CA LEU A 337 -10.09 -23.87 -2.26
C LEU A 337 -11.34 -24.56 -2.84
N ASP A 338 -11.72 -25.70 -2.29
CA ASP A 338 -12.90 -26.45 -2.74
C ASP A 338 -14.20 -25.71 -2.40
N ASN A 339 -14.28 -25.12 -1.22
CA ASN A 339 -15.39 -24.24 -0.86
C ASN A 339 -15.46 -23.02 -1.78
N LEU A 340 -14.33 -22.36 -2.06
CA LEU A 340 -14.29 -21.20 -2.95
C LEU A 340 -14.75 -21.55 -4.37
N ARG A 341 -14.34 -22.70 -4.90
CA ARG A 341 -14.82 -23.20 -6.20
C ARG A 341 -16.33 -23.43 -6.21
N ARG A 342 -16.88 -24.00 -5.14
CA ARG A 342 -18.33 -24.24 -5.00
C ARG A 342 -19.12 -22.93 -5.00
N GLU A 343 -18.64 -21.95 -4.25
CA GLU A 343 -19.26 -20.62 -4.18
C GLU A 343 -19.27 -19.90 -5.54
N LEU A 344 -18.24 -20.11 -6.35
CA LEU A 344 -18.17 -19.55 -7.71
C LEU A 344 -19.11 -20.25 -8.69
N GLN A 345 -19.32 -21.55 -8.54
CA GLN A 345 -20.27 -22.29 -9.36
C GLN A 345 -21.71 -21.91 -9.05
N ALA A 346 -22.03 -21.62 -7.78
CA ALA A 346 -23.38 -21.22 -7.36
C ALA A 346 -23.81 -19.83 -7.86
N GLN A 347 -22.88 -19.00 -8.35
CA GLN A 347 -23.17 -17.69 -8.93
C GLN A 347 -23.38 -17.72 -10.46
N ARG A 348 -23.15 -18.86 -11.10
CA ARG A 348 -23.40 -19.09 -12.53
C ARG A 348 -24.75 -19.77 -12.71
#